data_AF-A0A969YQM2-F1
#
_entry.id   AF-A0A969YQM2-F1
#
_cell.length_a   1.000
_cell.length_b   1.000
_cell.length_c   1.000
_cell.angle_alpha   90.00
_cell.angle_beta   90.00
_cell.angle_gamma   90.00
#
_symmetry.space_group_name_H-M   'P 1'
#
loop_
_entity.id
_entity.type
_entity.pdbx_description
1 polymer ?
#
loop_
_entity_poly.entity_id
_entity_poly.type
_entity_poly.pdbx_seq_one_letter_code
_entity_poly.pdbx_strand_id
1 'polypeptide(L)'
;MCSVSEGNRSRAVSQPLQLRLLPWICILILLLAASGCATYSVNKPLGQWNPDVGYRGRNFADSANDDELLILLTFSGGGTRAAAFSYGVLEALRDTHVSIDGNARRLLDEVDWISGVSGGSFTAAYYGLFGDRLFEDFETRFLKKNIQGDLARATLFNPWNLGRLFSSCYDRSDLAAEYYDKHVFNGGTFGDVMARRGPMIVINATDMTHGTRVSFTQDTFDLICSDLARFPVARACAASSAVPILLSPITLRNYAGRCGYQMPPALAEAMQPPRDITSRRFDLANNMLPFLDSSKKPYIHLVDGGVADNLGLRAVLERVTLMGDPWSTLKYARMENVHKIVFVVVNAETEIDSKWDRSRKIPAFGAMLESYSSIAIARYNMETVALLKESFPRWSDEIRRGRCGPGKASTKPGSCGDIEFYLVEVRFDALDDEAERSFLKRLPTSFVLKPEQVDKLRDAARRILTQSREFQRLLQDLQ
;
A
#
# COMPACT_ATOMS: atom_id res chain seq x y z
N MET A 1 -84.41 5.08 47.03
CA MET A 1 -84.13 5.94 48.19
C MET A 1 -82.88 6.74 47.90
N CYS A 2 -82.96 8.06 48.08
CA CYS A 2 -81.93 9.02 47.73
C CYS A 2 -80.74 9.04 48.73
N SER A 3 -79.57 9.37 48.16
CA SER A 3 -78.52 10.29 48.66
C SER A 3 -77.12 9.76 49.05
N VAL A 4 -76.13 10.64 48.74
CA VAL A 4 -74.73 10.81 49.21
C VAL A 4 -73.67 9.86 48.58
N SER A 5 -72.44 10.23 48.18
CA SER A 5 -71.59 11.41 48.42
C SER A 5 -70.57 11.66 47.29
N GLU A 6 -69.99 12.86 47.31
CA GLU A 6 -68.91 13.37 46.47
C GLU A 6 -67.59 12.59 46.59
N GLY A 7 -66.81 12.57 45.51
CA GLY A 7 -65.43 12.11 45.47
C GLY A 7 -64.66 12.75 44.30
N ASN A 8 -64.00 13.87 44.59
CA ASN A 8 -63.18 14.68 43.69
C ASN A 8 -61.96 13.88 43.19
N ARG A 9 -61.80 13.68 41.87
CA ARG A 9 -60.52 13.28 41.25
C ARG A 9 -60.22 14.15 40.03
N SER A 10 -59.10 14.84 40.14
CA SER A 10 -58.46 15.69 39.15
C SER A 10 -58.33 15.00 37.78
N ARG A 11 -58.84 15.66 36.74
CA ARG A 11 -58.56 15.31 35.34
C ARG A 11 -57.11 15.64 35.02
N ALA A 12 -56.26 14.63 34.91
CA ALA A 12 -54.98 14.75 34.25
C ALA A 12 -55.24 15.10 32.77
N VAL A 13 -54.84 16.30 32.36
CA VAL A 13 -54.87 16.73 30.96
C VAL A 13 -53.86 15.87 30.20
N SER A 14 -54.35 14.92 29.41
CA SER A 14 -53.56 14.18 28.45
C SER A 14 -53.07 15.15 27.37
N GLN A 15 -51.79 15.55 27.45
CA GLN A 15 -51.14 16.24 26.34
C GLN A 15 -51.26 15.35 25.08
N PRO A 16 -51.65 15.90 23.93
CA PRO A 16 -51.84 15.11 22.71
C PRO A 16 -50.50 14.50 22.31
N LEU A 17 -50.51 13.21 21.96
CA LEU A 17 -49.35 12.41 21.56
C LEU A 17 -48.48 13.11 20.49
N GLN A 18 -49.09 13.97 19.69
CA GLN A 18 -48.47 14.80 18.65
C GLN A 18 -47.39 15.77 19.18
N LEU A 19 -47.54 16.33 20.38
CA LEU A 19 -46.53 17.25 20.96
C LEU A 19 -45.30 16.50 21.50
N ARG A 20 -45.41 15.20 21.81
CA ARG A 20 -44.28 14.39 22.30
C ARG A 20 -43.37 13.88 21.18
N LEU A 21 -43.90 13.75 19.97
CA LEU A 21 -43.14 13.29 18.78
C LEU A 21 -42.46 14.44 18.03
N LEU A 22 -42.95 15.67 18.20
CA LEU A 22 -42.39 16.87 17.57
C LEU A 22 -40.87 17.06 17.80
N PRO A 23 -40.31 16.91 19.02
CA PRO A 23 -38.86 17.01 19.21
C PRO A 23 -38.10 15.90 18.50
N TRP A 24 -38.64 14.68 18.42
CA TRP A 24 -38.02 13.55 17.70
C TRP A 24 -38.05 13.74 16.18
N ILE A 25 -39.12 14.30 15.64
CA ILE A 25 -39.25 14.66 14.23
C ILE A 25 -38.27 15.80 13.89
N CYS A 26 -38.15 16.82 14.74
CA CYS A 26 -37.18 17.89 14.56
C CYS A 26 -35.72 17.37 14.63
N ILE A 27 -35.41 16.45 15.54
CA ILE A 27 -34.09 15.80 15.62
C ILE A 27 -33.82 14.97 14.35
N LEU A 28 -34.81 14.21 13.86
CA LEU A 28 -34.68 13.43 12.63
C LEU A 28 -34.45 14.33 11.41
N ILE A 29 -35.18 15.44 11.30
CA ILE A 29 -34.99 16.45 10.24
C ILE A 29 -33.62 17.10 10.36
N LEU A 30 -33.13 17.40 11.57
CA LEU A 30 -31.79 17.97 11.78
C LEU A 30 -30.69 16.97 11.39
N LEU A 31 -30.86 15.68 11.71
CA LEU A 31 -29.96 14.60 11.31
C LEU A 31 -29.96 14.39 9.79
N LEU A 32 -31.12 14.46 9.15
CA LEU A 32 -31.28 14.37 7.69
C LEU A 32 -30.76 15.63 6.96
N ALA A 33 -30.85 16.81 7.58
CA ALA A 33 -30.28 18.04 7.02
C ALA A 33 -28.75 18.08 7.16
N ALA A 34 -28.20 17.50 8.24
CA ALA A 34 -26.76 17.39 8.47
C ALA A 34 -26.07 16.37 7.54
N SER A 35 -26.78 15.36 7.02
CA SER A 35 -26.22 14.37 6.08
C SER A 35 -25.99 14.93 4.67
N GLY A 36 -26.67 16.02 4.28
CA GLY A 36 -26.57 16.63 2.94
C GLY A 36 -25.34 17.53 2.71
N CYS A 37 -24.65 17.99 3.76
CA CYS A 37 -23.51 18.91 3.65
C CYS A 37 -22.13 18.24 3.71
N ALA A 38 -22.06 16.93 3.94
CA ALA A 38 -20.79 16.20 3.92
C ALA A 38 -20.42 15.78 2.48
N THR A 39 -20.31 16.73 1.56
CA THR A 39 -19.65 16.48 0.27
C THR A 39 -18.13 16.44 0.51
N TYR A 40 -17.66 15.29 0.99
CA TYR A 40 -16.25 15.04 1.22
C TYR A 40 -15.52 15.05 -0.13
N SER A 41 -14.62 16.01 -0.35
CA SER A 41 -13.86 16.07 -1.61
C SER A 41 -12.79 14.99 -1.62
N VAL A 42 -13.04 13.94 -2.40
CA VAL A 42 -12.33 12.66 -2.38
C VAL A 42 -10.85 12.74 -2.81
N ASN A 43 -10.59 13.37 -3.95
CA ASN A 43 -9.28 13.65 -4.55
C ASN A 43 -9.42 14.88 -5.45
N LYS A 44 -8.36 15.68 -5.60
CA LYS A 44 -8.39 16.93 -6.36
C LYS A 44 -8.05 16.70 -7.84
N PRO A 45 -8.68 17.44 -8.78
CA PRO A 45 -8.32 17.36 -10.18
C PRO A 45 -6.93 17.96 -10.42
N LEU A 46 -6.19 17.38 -11.36
CA LEU A 46 -4.95 17.93 -11.90
C LEU A 46 -5.31 18.97 -12.97
N GLY A 47 -4.72 20.17 -12.86
CA GLY A 47 -4.98 21.26 -13.80
C GLY A 47 -4.45 20.96 -15.21
N GLN A 48 -3.15 20.64 -15.30
CA GLN A 48 -2.48 20.31 -16.55
C GLN A 48 -1.49 19.17 -16.32
N TRP A 49 -1.49 18.19 -17.22
CA TRP A 49 -0.51 17.12 -17.23
C TRP A 49 0.85 17.62 -17.70
N ASN A 50 1.90 17.24 -16.99
CA ASN A 50 3.28 17.44 -17.42
C ASN A 50 4.07 16.13 -17.15
N PRO A 51 4.66 15.51 -18.19
CA PRO A 51 5.40 14.28 -18.02
C PRO A 51 6.62 14.47 -17.11
N ASP A 52 7.28 15.63 -17.12
CA ASP A 52 8.61 15.86 -16.53
C ASP A 52 8.63 16.24 -15.05
N VAL A 53 7.47 16.37 -14.42
CA VAL A 53 7.35 16.76 -13.01
C VAL A 53 6.51 15.77 -12.20
N GLY A 54 6.51 15.95 -10.89
CA GLY A 54 5.66 15.22 -9.95
C GLY A 54 6.31 13.98 -9.33
N TYR A 55 5.48 13.18 -8.67
CA TYR A 55 5.89 12.03 -7.87
C TYR A 55 6.29 10.81 -8.74
N ARG A 56 7.48 10.88 -9.35
CA ARG A 56 8.02 9.88 -10.31
C ARG A 56 9.43 9.49 -9.92
N GLY A 57 9.80 8.23 -10.19
CA GLY A 57 11.13 7.69 -9.89
C GLY A 57 12.30 8.61 -10.25
N ARG A 58 12.31 9.14 -11.47
CA ARG A 58 13.36 10.05 -11.97
C ARG A 58 13.52 11.37 -11.22
N ASN A 59 12.54 11.75 -10.39
CA ASN A 59 12.56 12.94 -9.55
C ASN A 59 12.96 12.62 -8.10
N PHE A 60 13.11 11.33 -7.77
CA PHE A 60 13.57 10.83 -6.47
C PHE A 60 15.03 10.41 -6.46
N ALA A 61 15.72 10.43 -7.62
CA ALA A 61 17.16 10.25 -7.66
C ALA A 61 17.83 11.40 -6.88
N ASP A 62 18.24 11.10 -5.65
CA ASP A 62 19.04 12.01 -4.84
C ASP A 62 20.50 11.90 -5.30
N SER A 63 21.13 13.04 -5.61
CA SER A 63 22.57 13.11 -5.89
C SER A 63 23.45 12.64 -4.73
N ALA A 64 22.86 12.46 -3.54
CA ALA A 64 23.55 11.93 -2.37
C ALA A 64 23.72 10.41 -2.40
N ASN A 65 22.82 9.65 -3.03
CA ASN A 65 22.91 8.19 -3.12
C ASN A 65 24.01 7.77 -4.11
N ASP A 66 24.55 6.58 -3.92
CA ASP A 66 25.41 5.94 -4.91
C ASP A 66 24.63 5.66 -6.20
N ASP A 67 25.17 6.07 -7.35
CA ASP A 67 24.49 5.90 -8.64
C ASP A 67 24.74 4.52 -9.29
N GLU A 68 25.59 3.69 -8.68
CA GLU A 68 25.86 2.30 -9.04
C GLU A 68 24.98 1.30 -8.26
N LEU A 69 24.40 1.69 -7.12
CA LEU A 69 23.56 0.86 -6.26
C LEU A 69 22.09 1.28 -6.30
N LEU A 70 21.19 0.35 -6.63
CA LEU A 70 19.74 0.55 -6.58
C LEU A 70 19.09 -0.42 -5.59
N ILE A 71 18.54 0.09 -4.49
CA ILE A 71 17.89 -0.73 -3.45
C ILE A 71 16.37 -0.52 -3.46
N LEU A 72 15.65 -1.61 -3.70
CA LEU A 72 14.20 -1.68 -3.67
C LEU A 72 13.73 -2.54 -2.50
N LEU A 73 12.99 -1.92 -1.59
CA LEU A 73 12.29 -2.63 -0.52
C LEU A 73 10.83 -2.86 -0.90
N THR A 74 10.30 -4.03 -0.56
CA THR A 74 8.87 -4.30 -0.72
C THR A 74 8.28 -4.87 0.56
N PHE A 75 7.25 -4.22 1.09
CA PHE A 75 6.62 -4.53 2.37
C PHE A 75 5.21 -5.07 2.16
N SER A 76 5.01 -6.33 2.51
CA SER A 76 3.74 -7.00 2.29
C SER A 76 2.60 -6.48 3.15
N GLY A 77 1.37 -6.88 2.81
CA GLY A 77 0.21 -6.73 3.68
C GLY A 77 0.21 -7.66 4.89
N GLY A 78 -0.75 -7.45 5.80
CA GLY A 78 -0.92 -8.26 7.02
C GLY A 78 -1.12 -7.48 8.33
N GLY A 79 -1.66 -6.26 8.28
CA GLY A 79 -1.97 -5.47 9.48
C GLY A 79 -0.73 -5.06 10.30
N THR A 80 -0.89 -4.94 11.63
CA THR A 80 0.22 -4.55 12.53
C THR A 80 1.39 -5.53 12.46
N ARG A 81 1.13 -6.82 12.15
CA ARG A 81 2.18 -7.83 11.98
C ARG A 81 3.16 -7.44 10.88
N ALA A 82 2.64 -7.12 9.70
CA ALA A 82 3.45 -6.73 8.55
C ALA A 82 4.16 -5.39 8.78
N ALA A 83 3.50 -4.45 9.44
CA ALA A 83 4.12 -3.17 9.80
C ALA A 83 5.33 -3.36 10.74
N ALA A 84 5.19 -4.18 11.79
CA ALA A 84 6.26 -4.46 12.75
C ALA A 84 7.42 -5.26 12.12
N PHE A 85 7.10 -6.22 11.24
CA PHE A 85 8.12 -7.00 10.53
C PHE A 85 8.92 -6.12 9.55
N SER A 86 8.24 -5.24 8.81
CA SER A 86 8.89 -4.25 7.92
C SER A 86 9.73 -3.24 8.70
N TYR A 87 9.27 -2.82 9.88
CA TYR A 87 10.00 -1.94 10.79
C TYR A 87 11.33 -2.57 11.22
N GLY A 88 11.32 -3.86 11.59
CA GLY A 88 12.55 -4.57 11.96
C GLY A 88 13.57 -4.66 10.83
N VAL A 89 13.13 -4.74 9.57
CA VAL A 89 14.02 -4.66 8.40
C VAL A 89 14.66 -3.28 8.29
N LEU A 90 13.89 -2.20 8.45
CA LEU A 90 14.44 -0.85 8.46
C LEU A 90 15.41 -0.61 9.63
N GLU A 91 15.16 -1.19 10.82
CA GLU A 91 16.11 -1.17 11.93
C GLU A 91 17.43 -1.86 11.57
N ALA A 92 17.36 -3.04 10.95
CA ALA A 92 18.55 -3.77 10.54
C ALA A 92 19.35 -3.02 9.46
N LEU A 93 18.68 -2.42 8.47
CA LEU A 93 19.34 -1.60 7.45
C LEU A 93 19.97 -0.32 8.04
N ARG A 94 19.32 0.31 9.02
CA ARG A 94 19.87 1.47 9.75
C ARG A 94 21.16 1.10 10.49
N ASP A 95 21.17 -0.05 11.13
CA ASP A 95 22.29 -0.52 11.96
C ASP A 95 23.44 -1.08 11.09
N THR A 96 23.17 -1.43 9.83
CA THR A 96 24.16 -1.95 8.88
C THR A 96 24.90 -0.81 8.19
N HIS A 97 26.23 -0.78 8.34
CA HIS A 97 27.10 0.19 7.69
C HIS A 97 27.93 -0.46 6.59
N VAL A 98 28.04 0.21 5.45
CA VAL A 98 28.81 -0.22 4.26
C VAL A 98 29.78 0.87 3.83
N SER A 99 30.81 0.53 3.06
CA SER A 99 31.81 1.47 2.55
C SER A 99 31.52 1.78 1.08
N ILE A 100 30.91 2.93 0.82
CA ILE A 100 30.55 3.39 -0.51
C ILE A 100 31.41 4.62 -0.83
N ASP A 101 32.14 4.59 -1.94
CA ASP A 101 33.14 5.61 -2.30
C ASP A 101 34.16 5.90 -1.19
N GLY A 102 34.52 4.89 -0.40
CA GLY A 102 35.41 5.02 0.75
C GLY A 102 34.81 5.75 1.95
N ASN A 103 33.51 6.04 1.95
CA ASN A 103 32.79 6.63 3.07
C ASN A 103 31.90 5.58 3.75
N ALA A 104 31.92 5.56 5.09
CA ALA A 104 31.00 4.72 5.85
C ALA A 104 29.59 5.32 5.81
N ARG A 105 28.62 4.54 5.32
CA ARG A 105 27.21 4.95 5.19
C ARG A 105 26.28 3.89 5.77
N ARG A 106 25.12 4.30 6.29
CA ARG A 106 24.06 3.34 6.67
C ARG A 106 23.42 2.82 5.40
N LEU A 107 23.24 1.50 5.29
CA LEU A 107 22.60 0.92 4.11
C LEU A 107 21.15 1.40 3.94
N LEU A 108 20.49 1.80 5.03
CA LEU A 108 19.17 2.44 4.98
C LEU A 108 19.15 3.75 4.18
N ASP A 109 20.23 4.53 4.23
CA ASP A 109 20.29 5.83 3.53
C ASP A 109 20.40 5.65 2.01
N GLU A 110 20.85 4.48 1.54
CA GLU A 110 20.94 4.08 0.13
C GLU A 110 19.64 3.43 -0.38
N VAL A 111 18.56 3.45 0.39
CA VAL A 111 17.27 2.92 -0.07
C VAL A 111 16.61 3.90 -1.02
N ASP A 112 16.43 3.50 -2.27
CA ASP A 112 15.80 4.34 -3.29
C ASP A 112 14.29 4.24 -3.26
N TRP A 113 13.74 3.01 -3.21
CA TRP A 113 12.30 2.75 -3.33
C TRP A 113 11.78 1.85 -2.22
N ILE A 114 10.61 2.20 -1.68
CA ILE A 114 9.85 1.34 -0.76
C ILE A 114 8.42 1.18 -1.26
N SER A 115 8.10 -0.02 -1.74
CA SER A 115 6.73 -0.40 -2.14
C SER A 115 6.01 -1.04 -0.95
N GLY A 116 4.83 -0.55 -0.59
CA GLY A 116 4.10 -1.00 0.60
C GLY A 116 2.64 -1.35 0.30
N VAL A 117 2.16 -2.41 0.96
CA VAL A 117 0.79 -2.90 0.85
C VAL A 117 0.18 -3.02 2.25
N SER A 118 -1.07 -2.61 2.42
CA SER A 118 -1.85 -2.76 3.65
C SER A 118 -1.04 -2.36 4.90
N GLY A 119 -0.81 -3.26 5.85
CA GLY A 119 0.04 -3.02 7.03
C GLY A 119 1.45 -2.49 6.71
N GLY A 120 2.14 -3.06 5.71
CA GLY A 120 3.47 -2.61 5.28
C GLY A 120 3.49 -1.18 4.73
N SER A 121 2.37 -0.72 4.16
CA SER A 121 2.24 0.66 3.67
C SER A 121 2.36 1.69 4.78
N PHE A 122 1.97 1.37 6.02
CA PHE A 122 2.08 2.32 7.14
C PHE A 122 3.52 2.58 7.53
N THR A 123 4.34 1.53 7.64
CA THR A 123 5.78 1.65 7.94
C THR A 123 6.50 2.41 6.81
N ALA A 124 6.22 2.05 5.55
CA ALA A 124 6.81 2.74 4.39
C ALA A 124 6.45 4.23 4.35
N ALA A 125 5.15 4.54 4.49
CA ALA A 125 4.63 5.90 4.51
C ALA A 125 5.21 6.75 5.65
N TYR A 126 5.33 6.17 6.85
CA TYR A 126 5.84 6.89 8.00
C TYR A 126 7.31 7.26 7.82
N TYR A 127 8.12 6.31 7.33
CA TYR A 127 9.52 6.58 6.99
C TYR A 127 9.62 7.62 5.86
N GLY A 128 8.78 7.51 4.83
CA GLY A 128 8.72 8.48 3.74
C GLY A 128 8.41 9.90 4.17
N LEU A 129 7.53 10.09 5.16
CA LEU A 129 7.16 11.40 5.68
C LEU A 129 8.14 11.94 6.73
N PHE A 130 8.67 11.07 7.60
CA PHE A 130 9.34 11.49 8.83
C PHE A 130 10.77 10.99 8.99
N GLY A 131 11.29 10.15 8.09
CA GLY A 131 12.65 9.61 8.16
C GLY A 131 12.91 8.89 9.47
N ASP A 132 14.02 9.22 10.13
CA ASP A 132 14.50 8.57 11.35
C ASP A 132 13.55 8.68 12.55
N ARG A 133 12.58 9.61 12.53
CA ARG A 133 11.49 9.64 13.52
C ARG A 133 10.68 8.34 13.54
N LEU A 134 10.71 7.56 12.46
CA LEU A 134 10.21 6.18 12.46
C LEU A 134 10.68 5.43 13.71
N PHE A 135 11.97 5.54 14.05
CA PHE A 135 12.58 4.82 15.16
C PHE A 135 12.36 5.46 16.54
N GLU A 136 11.68 6.61 16.59
CA GLU A 136 11.44 7.36 17.82
C GLU A 136 10.01 7.18 18.32
N ASP A 137 9.01 7.39 17.46
CA ASP A 137 7.62 7.49 17.89
C ASP A 137 6.61 6.61 17.12
N PHE A 138 6.99 6.02 15.98
CA PHE A 138 6.07 5.17 15.20
C PHE A 138 5.57 3.96 15.99
N GLU A 139 6.45 3.38 16.82
CA GLU A 139 6.10 2.24 17.66
C GLU A 139 4.92 2.56 18.59
N THR A 140 4.95 3.71 19.26
CA THR A 140 3.88 4.14 20.18
C THR A 140 2.66 4.68 19.44
N ARG A 141 2.84 5.27 18.26
CA ARG A 141 1.76 5.85 17.45
C ARG A 141 0.95 4.79 16.71
N PHE A 142 1.58 3.69 16.32
CA PHE A 142 0.97 2.67 15.46
C PHE A 142 1.20 1.24 15.95
N LEU A 143 2.47 0.79 16.08
CA LEU A 143 2.76 -0.64 16.27
C LEU A 143 2.19 -1.22 17.58
N LYS A 144 2.36 -0.50 18.69
CA LYS A 144 1.90 -0.91 20.03
C LYS A 144 0.58 -0.24 20.43
N LYS A 145 -0.12 0.38 19.48
CA LYS A 145 -1.39 1.07 19.73
C LYS A 145 -2.57 0.20 19.31
N ASN A 146 -3.64 0.22 20.10
CA ASN A 146 -4.90 -0.46 19.74
C ASN A 146 -5.73 0.41 18.78
N ILE A 147 -5.23 0.53 17.56
CA ILE A 147 -5.87 1.31 16.48
C ILE A 147 -7.26 0.76 16.17
N GLN A 148 -7.41 -0.57 16.14
CA GLN A 148 -8.71 -1.21 15.89
C GLN A 148 -9.75 -0.85 16.95
N GLY A 149 -9.37 -0.87 18.23
CA GLY A 149 -10.23 -0.47 19.34
C GLY A 149 -10.58 1.02 19.31
N ASP A 150 -9.63 1.87 18.94
CA ASP A 150 -9.88 3.31 18.76
C ASP A 150 -10.89 3.59 17.65
N LEU A 151 -10.74 2.93 16.50
CA LEU A 151 -11.68 3.03 15.37
C LEU A 151 -13.07 2.49 15.74
N ALA A 152 -13.14 1.35 16.43
CA ALA A 152 -14.40 0.80 16.91
C ALA A 152 -15.11 1.77 17.87
N ARG A 153 -14.36 2.40 18.79
CA ARG A 153 -14.91 3.42 19.69
C ARG A 153 -15.37 4.67 18.93
N ALA A 154 -14.57 5.14 17.99
CA ALA A 154 -14.91 6.28 17.14
C ALA A 154 -16.13 6.00 16.25
N THR A 155 -16.40 4.75 15.91
CA THR A 155 -17.56 4.33 15.10
C THR A 155 -18.82 4.20 15.96
N LEU A 156 -18.71 3.53 17.12
CA LEU A 156 -19.87 3.13 17.94
C LEU A 156 -20.30 4.18 18.96
N PHE A 157 -19.38 5.01 19.45
CA PHE A 157 -19.62 5.93 20.57
C PHE A 157 -19.48 7.41 20.21
N ASN A 158 -19.25 7.74 18.94
CA ASN A 158 -19.27 9.12 18.46
C ASN A 158 -20.53 9.38 17.61
N PRO A 159 -21.55 10.08 18.14
CA PRO A 159 -22.82 10.30 17.44
C PRO A 159 -22.65 11.10 16.14
N TRP A 160 -21.61 11.94 16.04
CA TRP A 160 -21.28 12.66 14.81
C TRP A 160 -20.80 11.72 13.70
N ASN A 161 -19.91 10.77 14.04
CA ASN A 161 -19.44 9.78 13.07
C ASN A 161 -20.55 8.81 12.67
N LEU A 162 -21.41 8.43 13.62
CA LEU A 162 -22.57 7.58 13.33
C LEU A 162 -23.51 8.26 12.33
N GLY A 163 -23.78 9.56 12.49
CA GLY A 163 -24.52 10.36 11.52
C GLY A 163 -23.88 10.42 10.13
N ARG A 164 -22.55 10.55 10.06
CA ARG A 164 -21.79 10.58 8.79
C ARG A 164 -21.76 9.22 8.08
N LEU A 165 -21.70 8.12 8.83
CA LEU A 165 -21.73 6.76 8.28
C LEU A 165 -23.08 6.36 7.68
N PHE A 166 -24.14 7.12 7.93
CA PHE A 166 -25.40 6.99 7.18
C PHE A 166 -25.37 7.66 5.80
N SER A 167 -24.29 8.39 5.46
CA SER A 167 -24.09 8.96 4.13
C SER A 167 -23.73 7.86 3.13
N SER A 168 -24.23 7.97 1.90
CA SER A 168 -23.79 7.11 0.79
C SER A 168 -22.38 7.43 0.29
N CYS A 169 -21.79 8.54 0.73
CA CYS A 169 -20.50 9.07 0.25
C CYS A 169 -19.39 9.05 1.31
N TYR A 170 -19.65 8.50 2.51
CA TYR A 170 -18.68 8.38 3.60
C TYR A 170 -18.90 7.08 4.36
N ASP A 171 -17.85 6.28 4.52
CA ASP A 171 -17.96 4.95 5.14
C ASP A 171 -16.75 4.69 6.08
N ARG A 172 -16.67 3.48 6.66
CA ARG A 172 -15.70 3.05 7.68
C ARG A 172 -14.25 3.37 7.33
N SER A 173 -13.87 3.22 6.06
CA SER A 173 -12.51 3.52 5.61
C SER A 173 -12.21 5.02 5.52
N ASP A 174 -13.22 5.87 5.29
CA ASP A 174 -13.02 7.32 5.35
C ASP A 174 -12.78 7.78 6.79
N LEU A 175 -13.50 7.18 7.75
CA LEU A 175 -13.24 7.38 9.17
C LEU A 175 -11.84 6.88 9.58
N ALA A 176 -11.44 5.72 9.07
CA ALA A 176 -10.10 5.19 9.28
C ALA A 176 -9.03 6.14 8.71
N ALA A 177 -9.22 6.64 7.49
CA ALA A 177 -8.33 7.62 6.87
C ALA A 177 -8.20 8.89 7.72
N GLU A 178 -9.29 9.47 8.21
CA GLU A 178 -9.26 10.66 9.08
C GLU A 178 -8.55 10.37 10.42
N TYR A 179 -8.76 9.20 11.00
CA TYR A 179 -8.06 8.79 12.21
C TYR A 179 -6.56 8.66 11.96
N TYR A 180 -6.14 7.98 10.89
CA TYR A 180 -4.73 7.84 10.53
C TYR A 180 -4.09 9.18 10.25
N ASP A 181 -4.79 10.06 9.54
CA ASP A 181 -4.31 11.40 9.20
C ASP A 181 -4.02 12.22 10.45
N LYS A 182 -4.92 12.16 11.45
CA LYS A 182 -4.77 12.87 12.71
C LYS A 182 -3.74 12.26 13.67
N HIS A 183 -3.71 10.93 13.78
CA HIS A 183 -3.00 10.25 14.87
C HIS A 183 -1.68 9.60 14.45
N VAL A 184 -1.49 9.36 13.15
CA VAL A 184 -0.30 8.68 12.61
C VAL A 184 0.46 9.64 11.69
N PHE A 185 -0.19 10.23 10.68
CA PHE A 185 0.51 10.94 9.61
C PHE A 185 0.51 12.47 9.72
N ASN A 186 -0.13 13.05 10.73
CA ASN A 186 -0.19 14.49 10.98
C ASN A 186 -0.60 15.34 9.76
N GLY A 187 -1.52 14.86 8.92
CA GLY A 187 -1.95 15.56 7.71
C GLY A 187 -0.99 15.44 6.51
N GLY A 188 0.04 14.60 6.59
CA GLY A 188 1.07 14.48 5.56
C GLY A 188 0.54 14.02 4.20
N THR A 189 1.07 14.62 3.14
CA THR A 189 0.71 14.38 1.73
C THR A 189 1.87 13.78 0.94
N PHE A 190 1.60 13.24 -0.26
CA PHE A 190 2.67 12.77 -1.16
C PHE A 190 3.60 13.91 -1.61
N GLY A 191 3.12 15.16 -1.63
CA GLY A 191 3.95 16.34 -1.84
C GLY A 191 4.99 16.51 -0.74
N ASP A 192 4.61 16.26 0.53
CA ASP A 192 5.53 16.33 1.67
C ASP A 192 6.57 15.20 1.63
N VAL A 193 6.17 13.98 1.23
CA VAL A 193 7.11 12.87 1.01
C VAL A 193 8.17 13.24 -0.04
N MET A 194 7.74 13.81 -1.17
CA MET A 194 8.65 14.27 -2.22
C MET A 194 9.56 15.41 -1.75
N ALA A 195 9.04 16.33 -0.93
CA ALA A 195 9.81 17.45 -0.39
C ALA A 195 10.92 17.00 0.58
N ARG A 196 10.75 15.86 1.27
CA ARG A 196 11.75 15.32 2.22
C ARG A 196 13.04 14.86 1.55
N ARG A 197 13.01 14.50 0.26
CA ARG A 197 14.15 13.92 -0.47
C ARG A 197 14.72 12.67 0.20
N GLY A 198 13.88 11.66 0.43
CA GLY A 198 14.36 10.29 0.72
C GLY A 198 13.71 9.31 -0.24
N PRO A 199 13.61 8.00 0.10
CA PRO A 199 13.07 7.03 -0.84
C PRO A 199 11.68 7.38 -1.36
N MET A 200 11.44 7.03 -2.62
CA MET A 200 10.09 7.05 -3.17
C MET A 200 9.25 5.98 -2.46
N ILE A 201 8.15 6.41 -1.84
CA ILE A 201 7.17 5.50 -1.25
C ILE A 201 6.09 5.18 -2.27
N VAL A 202 5.89 3.91 -2.58
CA VAL A 202 4.83 3.44 -3.47
C VAL A 202 3.80 2.68 -2.64
N ILE A 203 2.62 3.28 -2.46
CA ILE A 203 1.50 2.59 -1.81
C ILE A 203 0.66 1.91 -2.90
N ASN A 204 0.22 0.68 -2.67
CA ASN A 204 -0.57 -0.08 -3.64
C ASN A 204 -1.96 -0.42 -3.09
N ALA A 205 -2.99 -0.19 -3.89
CA ALA A 205 -4.37 -0.63 -3.65
C ALA A 205 -4.90 -1.41 -4.88
N THR A 206 -6.13 -1.90 -4.80
CA THR A 206 -6.76 -2.67 -5.89
C THR A 206 -8.07 -2.02 -6.33
N ASP A 207 -8.27 -1.79 -7.63
CA ASP A 207 -9.58 -1.45 -8.18
C ASP A 207 -10.52 -2.64 -8.04
N MET A 208 -11.58 -2.48 -7.26
CA MET A 208 -12.54 -3.54 -6.95
C MET A 208 -13.26 -4.08 -8.19
N THR A 209 -13.41 -3.27 -9.25
CA THR A 209 -14.17 -3.66 -10.45
C THR A 209 -13.35 -4.54 -11.40
N HIS A 210 -12.10 -4.17 -11.68
CA HIS A 210 -11.27 -4.89 -12.66
C HIS A 210 -10.16 -5.73 -12.01
N GLY A 211 -10.03 -5.71 -10.68
CA GLY A 211 -8.94 -6.38 -9.97
C GLY A 211 -7.56 -5.82 -10.32
N THR A 212 -7.50 -4.63 -10.93
CA THR A 212 -6.26 -4.02 -11.39
C THR A 212 -5.58 -3.30 -10.22
N ARG A 213 -4.27 -3.46 -10.12
CA ARG A 213 -3.44 -2.76 -9.14
C ARG A 213 -3.43 -1.26 -9.44
N VAL A 214 -3.67 -0.46 -8.41
CA VAL A 214 -3.62 1.01 -8.45
C VAL A 214 -2.52 1.47 -7.49
N SER A 215 -1.39 1.90 -8.03
CA SER A 215 -0.33 2.52 -7.23
C SER A 215 -0.54 4.02 -7.09
N PHE A 216 -0.30 4.55 -5.90
CA PHE A 216 -0.26 6.00 -5.65
C PHE A 216 1.07 6.57 -6.17
N THR A 217 1.15 6.74 -7.49
CA THR A 217 2.28 7.33 -8.23
C THR A 217 1.77 8.37 -9.22
N GLN A 218 2.64 9.28 -9.68
CA GLN A 218 2.23 10.31 -10.64
C GLN A 218 1.68 9.69 -11.93
N ASP A 219 2.31 8.62 -12.44
CA ASP A 219 1.87 7.91 -13.65
C ASP A 219 0.41 7.46 -13.54
N THR A 220 0.02 6.85 -12.42
CA THR A 220 -1.37 6.40 -12.20
C THR A 220 -2.35 7.56 -12.05
N PHE A 221 -1.95 8.59 -11.30
CA PHE A 221 -2.82 9.73 -11.01
C PHE A 221 -3.01 10.66 -12.22
N ASP A 222 -2.05 10.71 -13.13
CA ASP A 222 -2.17 11.40 -14.41
C ASP A 222 -3.22 10.75 -15.33
N LEU A 223 -3.32 9.41 -15.36
CA LEU A 223 -4.34 8.69 -16.14
C LEU A 223 -5.75 9.19 -15.80
N ILE A 224 -5.98 9.43 -14.52
CA ILE A 224 -7.27 9.87 -13.98
C ILE A 224 -7.34 11.39 -13.79
N CYS A 225 -6.35 12.14 -14.32
CA CYS A 225 -6.19 13.58 -14.16
C CYS A 225 -6.41 14.08 -12.73
N SER A 226 -5.78 13.44 -11.75
CA SER A 226 -5.86 13.81 -10.34
C SER A 226 -4.51 14.25 -9.78
N ASP A 227 -4.52 15.23 -8.90
CA ASP A 227 -3.32 15.74 -8.25
C ASP A 227 -2.90 14.82 -7.08
N LEU A 228 -1.83 14.03 -7.30
CA LEU A 228 -1.26 13.16 -6.27
C LEU A 228 -0.55 13.94 -5.17
N ALA A 229 0.12 15.06 -5.49
CA ALA A 229 0.93 15.79 -4.51
C ALA A 229 0.08 16.29 -3.34
N ARG A 230 -1.19 16.63 -3.59
CA ARG A 230 -2.17 17.04 -2.56
C ARG A 230 -2.92 15.88 -1.90
N PHE A 231 -2.68 14.65 -2.33
CA PHE A 231 -3.40 13.49 -1.81
C PHE A 231 -2.85 13.10 -0.44
N PRO A 232 -3.70 12.90 0.59
CA PRO A 232 -3.24 12.50 1.91
C PRO A 232 -2.64 11.09 1.91
N VAL A 233 -1.45 10.92 2.48
CA VAL A 233 -0.78 9.62 2.62
C VAL A 233 -1.62 8.68 3.47
N ALA A 234 -2.24 9.20 4.53
CA ALA A 234 -3.15 8.47 5.40
C ALA A 234 -4.31 7.79 4.63
N ARG A 235 -4.86 8.48 3.63
CA ARG A 235 -5.96 7.97 2.81
C ARG A 235 -5.49 6.90 1.83
N ALA A 236 -4.26 7.00 1.34
CA ALA A 236 -3.64 5.94 0.53
C ALA A 236 -3.38 4.68 1.36
N CYS A 237 -2.85 4.81 2.58
CA CYS A 237 -2.70 3.69 3.51
C CYS A 237 -4.06 3.05 3.83
N ALA A 238 -5.09 3.86 4.10
CA ALA A 238 -6.44 3.35 4.36
C ALA A 238 -7.01 2.56 3.16
N ALA A 239 -6.82 3.06 1.93
CA ALA A 239 -7.22 2.35 0.71
C ALA A 239 -6.45 1.02 0.56
N SER A 240 -5.13 1.08 0.77
CA SER A 240 -4.23 -0.08 0.69
C SER A 240 -4.55 -1.16 1.72
N SER A 241 -5.18 -0.81 2.84
CA SER A 241 -5.59 -1.74 3.90
C SER A 241 -7.09 -2.01 3.98
N ALA A 242 -7.88 -1.59 2.99
CA ALA A 242 -9.33 -1.73 3.00
C ALA A 242 -9.75 -3.19 2.68
N VAL A 243 -9.49 -4.11 3.63
CA VAL A 243 -9.83 -5.53 3.49
C VAL A 243 -11.34 -5.67 3.32
N PRO A 244 -11.82 -6.35 2.26
CA PRO A 244 -13.24 -6.59 2.05
C PRO A 244 -13.91 -7.14 3.32
N ILE A 245 -15.19 -6.81 3.54
CA ILE A 245 -16.00 -7.14 4.73
C ILE A 245 -15.64 -6.27 5.96
N LEU A 246 -14.36 -6.21 6.33
CA LEU A 246 -13.92 -5.47 7.53
C LEU A 246 -13.99 -3.95 7.31
N LEU A 247 -13.57 -3.50 6.14
CA LEU A 247 -13.49 -2.10 5.75
C LEU A 247 -14.23 -1.88 4.42
N SER A 248 -14.64 -0.64 4.20
CA SER A 248 -15.30 -0.22 2.96
C SER A 248 -14.27 0.19 1.91
N PRO A 249 -14.59 0.18 0.61
CA PRO A 249 -13.68 0.71 -0.39
C PRO A 249 -13.44 2.22 -0.20
N ILE A 250 -12.21 2.67 -0.40
CA ILE A 250 -11.92 4.09 -0.58
C ILE A 250 -12.25 4.47 -2.01
N THR A 251 -13.22 5.35 -2.18
CA THR A 251 -13.58 5.86 -3.51
C THR A 251 -12.57 6.92 -3.94
N LEU A 252 -12.28 7.01 -5.24
CA LEU A 252 -11.67 8.13 -5.95
C LEU A 252 -12.58 8.59 -7.08
N ARG A 253 -12.54 9.89 -7.39
CA ARG A 253 -13.17 10.46 -8.58
C ARG A 253 -12.20 10.42 -9.75
N ASN A 254 -12.68 9.96 -10.88
CA ASN A 254 -11.94 9.98 -12.14
C ASN A 254 -12.18 11.31 -12.87
N TYR A 255 -11.10 12.03 -13.17
CA TYR A 255 -11.14 13.28 -13.91
C TYR A 255 -10.52 13.15 -15.31
N ALA A 256 -10.26 11.92 -15.79
CA ALA A 256 -9.64 11.66 -17.09
C ALA A 256 -10.27 12.49 -18.22
N GLY A 257 -9.43 12.96 -19.13
CA GLY A 257 -9.82 13.84 -20.25
C GLY A 257 -9.82 15.34 -19.91
N ARG A 258 -9.56 15.76 -18.67
CA ARG A 258 -9.59 17.18 -18.27
C ARG A 258 -8.25 17.89 -18.21
N CYS A 259 -7.14 17.14 -18.14
CA CYS A 259 -5.80 17.68 -17.90
C CYS A 259 -4.87 17.63 -19.12
N GLY A 260 -5.37 17.20 -20.29
CA GLY A 260 -4.56 17.05 -21.50
C GLY A 260 -3.57 15.88 -21.48
N TYR A 261 -3.80 14.86 -20.64
CA TYR A 261 -2.98 13.65 -20.57
C TYR A 261 -2.89 12.96 -21.94
N GLN A 262 -1.68 12.52 -22.30
CA GLN A 262 -1.43 11.71 -23.47
C GLN A 262 -0.87 10.35 -23.06
N MET A 263 -1.44 9.29 -23.62
CA MET A 263 -0.97 7.93 -23.36
C MET A 263 0.46 7.76 -23.90
N PRO A 264 1.38 7.13 -23.15
CA PRO A 264 2.71 6.82 -23.64
C PRO A 264 2.67 6.07 -24.99
N PRO A 265 3.54 6.40 -25.95
CA PRO A 265 3.55 5.77 -27.28
C PRO A 265 3.59 4.24 -27.19
N ALA A 266 4.37 3.70 -26.26
CA ALA A 266 4.50 2.27 -26.06
C ALA A 266 3.15 1.57 -25.74
N LEU A 267 2.28 2.21 -24.96
CA LEU A 267 0.96 1.69 -24.67
C LEU A 267 0.00 1.89 -25.83
N ALA A 268 0.07 3.05 -26.48
CA ALA A 268 -0.78 3.36 -27.63
C ALA A 268 -0.52 2.36 -28.78
N GLU A 269 0.75 2.02 -29.04
CA GLU A 269 1.17 1.03 -30.03
C GLU A 269 0.61 -0.36 -29.72
N ALA A 270 0.65 -0.81 -28.46
CA ALA A 270 0.15 -2.13 -28.07
C ALA A 270 -1.34 -2.31 -28.35
N MET A 271 -2.09 -1.21 -28.47
CA MET A 271 -3.52 -1.22 -28.78
C MET A 271 -3.84 -1.21 -30.28
N GLN A 272 -2.86 -0.96 -31.15
CA GLN A 272 -3.03 -0.87 -32.60
C GLN A 272 -3.20 -2.26 -33.24
N PRO A 273 -4.07 -2.43 -34.26
CA PRO A 273 -4.16 -3.68 -35.02
C PRO A 273 -2.94 -3.94 -35.92
N PRO A 274 -2.50 -5.20 -36.12
CA PRO A 274 -2.96 -6.41 -35.43
C PRO A 274 -2.47 -6.45 -33.98
N ARG A 275 -3.37 -6.76 -33.05
CA ARG A 275 -3.06 -6.79 -31.62
C ARG A 275 -2.45 -8.14 -31.25
N ASP A 276 -1.32 -8.11 -30.55
CA ASP A 276 -0.77 -9.29 -29.90
C ASP A 276 -1.49 -9.55 -28.57
N ILE A 277 -2.65 -10.22 -28.66
CA ILE A 277 -3.50 -10.59 -27.52
C ILE A 277 -2.86 -11.60 -26.57
N THR A 278 -1.66 -12.11 -26.89
CA THR A 278 -0.90 -13.01 -26.00
C THR A 278 0.19 -12.28 -25.24
N SER A 279 0.44 -11.00 -25.56
CA SER A 279 1.47 -10.21 -24.89
C SER A 279 0.99 -9.61 -23.57
N ARG A 280 1.85 -9.67 -22.55
CA ARG A 280 1.64 -8.96 -21.27
C ARG A 280 1.48 -7.45 -21.45
N ARG A 281 2.12 -6.87 -22.47
CA ARG A 281 2.02 -5.43 -22.78
C ARG A 281 0.62 -5.06 -23.27
N PHE A 282 -0.01 -5.91 -24.08
CA PHE A 282 -1.41 -5.74 -24.47
C PHE A 282 -2.34 -5.85 -23.25
N ASP A 283 -2.16 -6.84 -22.38
CA ASP A 283 -2.96 -7.00 -21.18
C ASP A 283 -2.88 -5.77 -20.26
N LEU A 284 -1.67 -5.23 -20.05
CA LEU A 284 -1.46 -4.01 -19.27
C LEU A 284 -2.15 -2.81 -19.90
N ALA A 285 -1.99 -2.61 -21.22
CA ALA A 285 -2.65 -1.52 -21.93
C ALA A 285 -4.18 -1.62 -21.83
N ASN A 286 -4.72 -2.82 -21.99
CA ASN A 286 -6.15 -3.10 -21.90
C ASN A 286 -6.70 -2.82 -20.49
N ASN A 287 -5.96 -3.17 -19.44
CA ASN A 287 -6.35 -2.88 -18.06
C ASN A 287 -6.30 -1.40 -17.69
N MET A 288 -5.52 -0.58 -18.42
CA MET A 288 -5.45 0.88 -18.19
C MET A 288 -6.59 1.65 -18.89
N LEU A 289 -7.12 1.14 -19.99
CA LEU A 289 -8.14 1.85 -20.79
C LEU A 289 -9.38 2.30 -19.99
N PRO A 290 -9.97 1.49 -19.09
CA PRO A 290 -11.13 1.91 -18.32
C PRO A 290 -10.87 3.17 -17.46
N PHE A 291 -9.63 3.43 -17.06
CA PHE A 291 -9.27 4.59 -16.24
C PHE A 291 -9.21 5.88 -17.06
N LEU A 292 -9.02 5.79 -18.38
CA LEU A 292 -8.98 6.94 -19.29
C LEU A 292 -10.37 7.46 -19.68
N ASP A 293 -11.44 6.72 -19.37
CA ASP A 293 -12.81 7.08 -19.70
C ASP A 293 -13.59 7.49 -18.44
N SER A 294 -13.52 8.77 -18.07
CA SER A 294 -14.26 9.31 -16.91
C SER A 294 -15.78 9.33 -17.11
N SER A 295 -16.27 9.12 -18.34
CA SER A 295 -17.71 9.03 -18.62
C SER A 295 -18.27 7.65 -18.25
N LYS A 296 -17.53 6.58 -18.56
CA LYS A 296 -17.91 5.20 -18.22
C LYS A 296 -17.46 4.76 -16.84
N LYS A 297 -16.31 5.26 -16.36
CA LYS A 297 -15.77 4.98 -15.03
C LYS A 297 -15.54 6.29 -14.26
N PRO A 298 -16.61 6.99 -13.84
CA PRO A 298 -16.51 8.25 -13.10
C PRO A 298 -15.94 8.09 -11.68
N TYR A 299 -16.03 6.89 -11.11
CA TYR A 299 -15.54 6.55 -9.79
C TYR A 299 -14.69 5.28 -9.83
N ILE A 300 -13.68 5.24 -8.98
CA ILE A 300 -12.75 4.13 -8.79
C ILE A 300 -12.88 3.71 -7.33
N HIS A 301 -13.18 2.45 -7.06
CA HIS A 301 -13.37 1.95 -5.70
C HIS A 301 -12.17 1.09 -5.33
N LEU A 302 -11.37 1.58 -4.39
CA LEU A 302 -10.11 0.95 -3.98
C LEU A 302 -10.32 0.08 -2.75
N VAL A 303 -9.88 -1.17 -2.83
CA VAL A 303 -9.79 -2.12 -1.72
C VAL A 303 -8.33 -2.47 -1.45
N ASP A 304 -8.10 -3.32 -0.43
CA ASP A 304 -6.76 -3.75 -0.01
C ASP A 304 -5.87 -4.13 -1.20
N GLY A 305 -4.62 -3.64 -1.19
CA GLY A 305 -3.65 -3.90 -2.25
C GLY A 305 -3.26 -5.36 -2.37
N GLY A 306 -3.43 -6.13 -1.30
CA GLY A 306 -3.16 -7.56 -1.24
C GLY A 306 -3.97 -8.37 -2.23
N VAL A 307 -5.15 -7.89 -2.63
CA VAL A 307 -6.01 -8.58 -3.61
C VAL A 307 -5.33 -8.71 -4.98
N ALA A 308 -4.61 -7.68 -5.43
CA ALA A 308 -3.92 -7.69 -6.72
C ALA A 308 -2.41 -8.00 -6.61
N ASP A 309 -1.75 -7.49 -5.57
CA ASP A 309 -0.30 -7.61 -5.38
C ASP A 309 0.07 -7.41 -3.91
N ASN A 310 0.05 -8.48 -3.12
CA ASN A 310 0.37 -8.40 -1.69
C ASN A 310 1.85 -8.13 -1.41
N LEU A 311 2.76 -8.38 -2.35
CA LEU A 311 4.19 -8.08 -2.18
C LEU A 311 4.55 -6.69 -2.68
N GLY A 312 3.75 -6.08 -3.55
CA GLY A 312 4.09 -4.79 -4.18
C GLY A 312 5.22 -4.90 -5.22
N LEU A 313 5.57 -6.13 -5.64
CA LEU A 313 6.65 -6.43 -6.60
C LEU A 313 6.20 -6.33 -8.05
N ARG A 314 4.91 -6.54 -8.34
CA ARG A 314 4.40 -6.52 -9.72
C ARG A 314 4.55 -5.15 -10.34
N ALA A 315 4.57 -4.09 -9.53
CA ALA A 315 4.88 -2.74 -9.98
C ALA A 315 6.16 -2.66 -10.83
N VAL A 316 7.21 -3.37 -10.43
CA VAL A 316 8.50 -3.38 -11.14
C VAL A 316 8.41 -4.20 -12.42
N LEU A 317 7.84 -5.42 -12.35
CA LEU A 317 7.67 -6.30 -13.51
C LEU A 317 6.82 -5.64 -14.62
N GLU A 318 5.73 -4.99 -14.22
CA GLU A 318 4.82 -4.30 -15.13
C GLU A 318 5.47 -3.04 -15.72
N ARG A 319 6.31 -2.32 -14.95
CA ARG A 319 7.11 -1.20 -15.47
C ARG A 319 8.09 -1.67 -16.54
N VAL A 320 8.83 -2.75 -16.31
CA VAL A 320 9.77 -3.29 -17.31
C VAL A 320 9.03 -3.73 -18.56
N THR A 321 7.87 -4.39 -18.40
CA THR A 321 7.02 -4.80 -19.53
C THR A 321 6.51 -3.60 -20.32
N LEU A 322 6.10 -2.54 -19.62
CA LEU A 322 5.60 -1.29 -20.20
C LEU A 322 6.66 -0.57 -21.04
N MET A 323 7.89 -0.49 -20.51
CA MET A 323 9.03 0.13 -21.18
C MET A 323 9.64 -0.76 -22.27
N GLY A 324 9.23 -2.03 -22.33
CA GLY A 324 9.72 -3.04 -23.26
C GLY A 324 10.86 -3.88 -22.68
N ASP A 325 11.84 -3.24 -22.04
CA ASP A 325 13.03 -3.89 -21.50
C ASP A 325 13.58 -3.13 -20.26
N PRO A 326 14.40 -3.77 -19.42
CA PRO A 326 14.95 -3.16 -18.20
C PRO A 326 15.96 -2.04 -18.48
N TRP A 327 16.68 -2.07 -19.61
CA TRP A 327 17.60 -0.98 -19.95
C TRP A 327 16.85 0.31 -20.27
N SER A 328 15.81 0.22 -21.10
CA SER A 328 14.89 1.32 -21.37
C SER A 328 14.22 1.84 -20.09
N THR A 329 13.96 0.96 -19.13
CA THR A 329 13.43 1.32 -17.80
C THR A 329 14.45 2.14 -16.99
N LEU A 330 15.71 1.68 -16.90
CA LEU A 330 16.77 2.39 -16.20
C LEU A 330 17.06 3.75 -16.83
N LYS A 331 17.10 3.83 -18.18
CA LYS A 331 17.24 5.10 -18.90
C LYS A 331 16.11 6.08 -18.60
N TYR A 332 14.87 5.60 -18.56
CA TYR A 332 13.72 6.44 -18.21
C TYR A 332 13.81 6.96 -16.78
N ALA A 333 14.34 6.15 -15.87
CA ALA A 333 14.57 6.51 -14.47
C ALA A 333 15.84 7.37 -14.24
N ARG A 334 16.68 7.58 -15.26
CA ARG A 334 18.02 8.21 -15.16
C ARG A 334 18.98 7.43 -14.25
N MET A 335 18.95 6.11 -14.37
CA MET A 335 19.71 5.15 -13.55
C MET A 335 20.64 4.31 -14.43
N GLU A 336 21.22 4.91 -15.47
CA GLU A 336 22.09 4.20 -16.43
C GLU A 336 23.37 3.64 -15.80
N ASN A 337 23.89 4.28 -14.73
CA ASN A 337 25.12 3.88 -14.06
C ASN A 337 24.95 2.70 -13.07
N VAL A 338 23.73 2.23 -12.84
CA VAL A 338 23.47 1.17 -11.85
C VAL A 338 24.18 -0.14 -12.21
N HIS A 339 25.03 -0.63 -11.32
CA HIS A 339 25.73 -1.91 -11.42
C HIS A 339 25.15 -2.99 -10.49
N LYS A 340 24.47 -2.60 -9.41
CA LYS A 340 23.87 -3.53 -8.45
C LYS A 340 22.41 -3.19 -8.20
N ILE A 341 21.51 -4.14 -8.46
CA ILE A 341 20.08 -3.99 -8.20
C ILE A 341 19.66 -4.97 -7.09
N VAL A 342 19.26 -4.42 -5.95
CA VAL A 342 18.93 -5.17 -4.74
C VAL A 342 17.43 -5.13 -4.50
N PHE A 343 16.80 -6.31 -4.45
CA PHE A 343 15.43 -6.48 -4.01
C PHE A 343 15.41 -7.06 -2.61
N VAL A 344 14.84 -6.34 -1.64
CA VAL A 344 14.56 -6.86 -0.30
C VAL A 344 13.05 -7.05 -0.15
N VAL A 345 12.62 -8.30 -0.24
CA VAL A 345 11.21 -8.70 -0.22
C VAL A 345 10.82 -9.11 1.19
N VAL A 346 10.05 -8.26 1.87
CA VAL A 346 9.59 -8.48 3.24
C VAL A 346 8.17 -9.04 3.20
N ASN A 347 8.05 -10.35 3.44
CA ASN A 347 6.77 -11.06 3.41
C ASN A 347 6.37 -11.54 4.81
N ALA A 348 5.37 -10.89 5.39
CA ALA A 348 4.78 -11.21 6.69
C ALA A 348 3.53 -12.09 6.56
N GLU A 349 3.44 -12.96 5.57
CA GLU A 349 2.27 -13.81 5.28
C GLU A 349 1.90 -14.78 6.41
N THR A 350 0.59 -15.04 6.56
CA THR A 350 0.05 -16.02 7.51
C THR A 350 0.22 -17.46 7.03
N GLU A 351 0.24 -18.41 7.97
CA GLU A 351 -0.05 -19.80 7.65
C GLU A 351 -1.52 -19.97 7.21
N ILE A 352 -1.77 -20.83 6.22
CA ILE A 352 -3.13 -21.21 5.83
C ILE A 352 -3.77 -22.01 6.97
N ASP A 353 -4.94 -21.57 7.41
CA ASP A 353 -5.59 -22.13 8.59
C ASP A 353 -6.21 -23.51 8.32
N SER A 354 -5.50 -24.58 8.71
CA SER A 354 -5.95 -25.97 8.62
C SER A 354 -6.96 -26.37 9.70
N LYS A 355 -7.43 -25.44 10.56
CA LYS A 355 -8.44 -25.77 11.59
C LYS A 355 -9.73 -26.36 10.99
N TRP A 356 -10.05 -25.96 9.76
CA TRP A 356 -11.25 -26.41 9.06
C TRP A 356 -11.15 -27.88 8.64
N ASP A 357 -9.95 -28.39 8.40
CA ASP A 357 -9.72 -29.81 8.05
C ASP A 357 -10.11 -30.75 9.20
N ARG A 358 -10.09 -30.24 10.42
CA ARG A 358 -10.39 -31.00 11.65
C ARG A 358 -11.83 -30.83 12.12
N SER A 359 -12.65 -30.06 11.40
CA SER A 359 -14.02 -29.74 11.79
C SER A 359 -15.01 -30.16 10.72
N ARG A 360 -16.07 -30.89 11.11
CA ARG A 360 -17.22 -31.14 10.23
C ARG A 360 -18.12 -29.92 10.05
N LYS A 361 -17.94 -28.85 10.84
CA LYS A 361 -18.76 -27.65 10.76
C LYS A 361 -18.38 -26.83 9.53
N ILE A 362 -19.38 -26.47 8.74
CA ILE A 362 -19.22 -25.58 7.59
C ILE A 362 -18.71 -24.22 8.10
N PRO A 363 -17.61 -23.68 7.54
CA PRO A 363 -17.12 -22.36 7.92
C PRO A 363 -18.16 -21.27 7.66
N ALA A 364 -18.17 -20.23 8.50
CA ALA A 364 -19.01 -19.05 8.25
C ALA A 364 -18.61 -18.36 6.93
N PHE A 365 -19.54 -17.68 6.26
CA PHE A 365 -19.30 -17.05 4.95
C PHE A 365 -18.07 -16.13 4.94
N GLY A 366 -17.89 -15.29 5.96
CA GLY A 366 -16.71 -14.42 6.07
C GLY A 366 -15.40 -15.19 6.17
N ALA A 367 -15.38 -16.30 6.91
CA ALA A 367 -14.20 -17.16 7.04
C ALA A 367 -13.88 -17.91 5.74
N MET A 368 -14.89 -18.28 4.93
CA MET A 368 -14.68 -18.85 3.61
C MET A 368 -14.05 -17.82 2.66
N LEU A 369 -14.59 -16.60 2.60
CA LEU A 369 -14.03 -15.53 1.76
C LEU A 369 -12.59 -15.17 2.16
N GLU A 370 -12.31 -15.05 3.46
CA GLU A 370 -10.96 -14.82 3.98
C GLU A 370 -9.99 -15.94 3.56
N SER A 371 -10.42 -17.20 3.67
CA SER A 371 -9.61 -18.36 3.28
C SER A 371 -9.30 -18.36 1.78
N TYR A 372 -10.31 -18.19 0.92
CA TYR A 372 -10.10 -18.12 -0.54
C TYR A 372 -9.16 -16.98 -0.93
N SER A 373 -9.37 -15.79 -0.34
CA SER A 373 -8.50 -14.64 -0.58
C SER A 373 -7.06 -14.93 -0.13
N SER A 374 -6.87 -15.48 1.07
CA SER A 374 -5.55 -15.78 1.60
C SER A 374 -4.80 -16.83 0.78
N ILE A 375 -5.51 -17.88 0.31
CA ILE A 375 -4.93 -18.92 -0.56
C ILE A 375 -4.50 -18.33 -1.92
N ALA A 376 -5.35 -17.50 -2.53
CA ALA A 376 -5.02 -16.85 -3.79
C ALA A 376 -3.78 -15.95 -3.63
N ILE A 377 -3.76 -15.12 -2.58
CA ILE A 377 -2.62 -14.25 -2.24
C ILE A 377 -1.34 -15.07 -2.08
N ALA A 378 -1.38 -16.15 -1.30
CA ALA A 378 -0.23 -17.02 -1.06
C ALA A 378 0.38 -17.59 -2.36
N ARG A 379 -0.50 -18.08 -3.25
CA ARG A 379 -0.08 -18.64 -4.54
C ARG A 379 0.48 -17.55 -5.45
N TYR A 380 -0.19 -16.40 -5.56
CA TYR A 380 0.30 -15.29 -6.37
C TYR A 380 1.62 -14.70 -5.87
N ASN A 381 1.82 -14.65 -4.55
CA ASN A 381 3.07 -14.24 -3.93
C ASN A 381 4.23 -15.12 -4.40
N MET A 382 4.08 -16.43 -4.30
CA MET A 382 5.08 -17.40 -4.75
C MET A 382 5.40 -17.23 -6.25
N GLU A 383 4.37 -17.17 -7.09
CA GLU A 383 4.54 -17.01 -8.55
C GLU A 383 5.21 -15.68 -8.92
N THR A 384 4.91 -14.59 -8.19
CA THR A 384 5.50 -13.27 -8.45
C THR A 384 7.00 -13.25 -8.14
N VAL A 385 7.41 -13.84 -7.00
CA VAL A 385 8.82 -13.93 -6.63
C VAL A 385 9.58 -14.85 -7.58
N ALA A 386 8.99 -15.99 -7.95
CA ALA A 386 9.58 -16.90 -8.93
C ALA A 386 9.80 -16.21 -10.28
N LEU A 387 8.78 -15.53 -10.80
CA LEU A 387 8.85 -14.78 -12.05
C LEU A 387 9.91 -13.68 -12.04
N LEU A 388 10.06 -12.97 -10.92
CA LEU A 388 11.10 -11.96 -10.75
C LEU A 388 12.49 -12.59 -10.82
N LYS A 389 12.73 -13.64 -10.03
CA LYS A 389 14.01 -14.35 -9.98
C LYS A 389 14.38 -14.93 -11.34
N GLU A 390 13.44 -15.54 -12.03
CA GLU A 390 13.62 -16.10 -13.39
C GLU A 390 13.89 -15.02 -14.44
N SER A 391 13.47 -13.77 -14.19
CA SER A 391 13.71 -12.66 -15.11
C SER A 391 15.14 -12.12 -15.06
N PHE A 392 15.88 -12.30 -13.95
CA PHE A 392 17.19 -11.69 -13.77
C PHE A 392 18.24 -12.02 -14.84
N PRO A 393 18.44 -13.29 -15.26
CA PRO A 393 19.43 -13.58 -16.30
C PRO A 393 19.12 -12.84 -17.61
N ARG A 394 17.85 -12.87 -18.02
CA ARG A 394 17.38 -12.15 -19.22
C ARG A 394 17.56 -10.64 -19.06
N TRP A 395 17.25 -10.09 -17.89
CA TRP A 395 17.40 -8.66 -17.63
C TRP A 395 18.87 -8.22 -17.64
N SER A 396 19.77 -9.00 -17.04
CA SER A 396 21.21 -8.75 -17.14
C SER A 396 21.66 -8.71 -18.60
N ASP A 397 21.21 -9.64 -19.43
CA ASP A 397 21.58 -9.68 -20.86
C ASP A 397 20.96 -8.53 -21.68
N GLU A 398 19.74 -8.11 -21.36
CA GLU A 398 19.10 -6.93 -21.95
C GLU A 398 19.83 -5.63 -21.56
N ILE A 399 20.19 -5.47 -20.28
CA ILE A 399 20.98 -4.33 -19.79
C ILE A 399 22.36 -4.31 -20.45
N ARG A 400 23.09 -5.43 -20.47
CA ARG A 400 24.41 -5.53 -21.11
C ARG A 400 24.38 -5.15 -22.58
N ARG A 401 23.42 -5.69 -23.34
CA ARG A 401 23.28 -5.37 -24.77
C ARG A 401 22.96 -3.89 -24.99
N GLY A 402 22.07 -3.33 -24.15
CA GLY A 402 21.69 -1.94 -24.22
C GLY A 402 22.80 -0.96 -23.81
N ARG A 403 23.59 -1.31 -22.79
CA ARG A 403 24.66 -0.47 -22.22
C ARG A 403 25.97 -0.56 -23.01
N CYS A 404 26.39 -1.76 -23.42
CA CYS A 404 27.67 -1.96 -24.11
C CYS A 404 27.61 -1.86 -25.64
N GLY A 405 26.42 -1.95 -26.24
CA GLY A 405 26.29 -2.11 -27.68
C GLY A 405 26.62 -3.53 -28.18
N PRO A 406 26.75 -3.73 -29.50
CA PRO A 406 26.93 -5.05 -30.09
C PRO A 406 28.34 -5.61 -29.85
N GLY A 407 28.45 -6.84 -29.34
CA GLY A 407 29.73 -7.55 -29.17
C GLY A 407 29.82 -8.33 -27.85
N LYS A 408 31.00 -8.89 -27.56
CA LYS A 408 31.28 -9.49 -26.24
C LYS A 408 31.56 -8.36 -25.23
N ALA A 409 30.62 -8.15 -24.31
CA ALA A 409 30.78 -7.21 -23.21
C ALA A 409 31.72 -7.76 -22.13
N SER A 410 32.59 -6.92 -21.58
CA SER A 410 33.30 -7.22 -20.34
C SER A 410 32.28 -7.25 -19.19
N THR A 411 32.43 -8.20 -18.27
CA THR A 411 31.64 -8.31 -17.03
C THR A 411 32.50 -8.08 -15.79
N LYS A 412 33.67 -7.47 -15.94
CA LYS A 412 34.52 -7.06 -14.82
C LYS A 412 33.85 -5.91 -14.05
N PRO A 413 34.08 -5.78 -12.73
CA PRO A 413 33.58 -4.65 -11.95
C PRO A 413 33.85 -3.29 -12.62
N GLY A 414 32.84 -2.43 -12.67
CA GLY A 414 32.90 -1.08 -13.27
C GLY A 414 32.95 -1.05 -14.81
N SER A 415 32.82 -2.20 -15.48
CA SER A 415 32.70 -2.24 -16.94
C SER A 415 31.25 -2.13 -17.41
N CYS A 416 31.01 -1.77 -18.67
CA CYS A 416 29.65 -1.60 -19.19
C CYS A 416 28.76 -2.85 -19.05
N GLY A 417 29.34 -4.06 -18.91
CA GLY A 417 28.57 -5.28 -18.78
C GLY A 417 28.40 -5.75 -17.33
N ASP A 418 28.93 -4.98 -16.39
CA ASP A 418 28.79 -5.20 -14.96
C ASP A 418 27.37 -4.86 -14.53
N ILE A 419 26.62 -5.88 -14.15
CA ILE A 419 25.26 -5.76 -13.63
C ILE A 419 24.95 -7.02 -12.83
N GLU A 420 24.57 -6.84 -11.57
CA GLU A 420 24.25 -7.91 -10.65
C GLU A 420 22.91 -7.67 -9.97
N PHE A 421 22.16 -8.75 -9.81
CA PHE A 421 20.88 -8.76 -9.10
C PHE A 421 21.01 -9.51 -7.78
N TYR A 422 20.39 -8.96 -6.75
CA TYR A 422 20.26 -9.57 -5.43
C TYR A 422 18.79 -9.67 -5.07
N LEU A 423 18.37 -10.84 -4.58
CA LEU A 423 17.02 -11.05 -4.07
C LEU A 423 17.10 -11.59 -2.65
N VAL A 424 16.85 -10.70 -1.71
CA VAL A 424 16.85 -10.99 -0.28
C VAL A 424 15.40 -11.18 0.16
N GLU A 425 15.01 -12.43 0.40
CA GLU A 425 13.68 -12.76 0.92
C GLU A 425 13.68 -12.76 2.45
N VAL A 426 12.95 -11.83 3.06
CA VAL A 426 12.71 -11.78 4.51
C VAL A 426 11.31 -12.32 4.78
N ARG A 427 11.22 -13.58 5.19
CA ARG A 427 9.96 -14.31 5.44
C ARG A 427 10.12 -15.30 6.59
N PHE A 428 9.04 -15.58 7.31
CA PHE A 428 9.08 -16.46 8.49
C PHE A 428 9.63 -17.87 8.22
N ASP A 429 9.53 -18.36 6.99
CA ASP A 429 10.08 -19.68 6.61
C ASP A 429 11.61 -19.77 6.72
N ALA A 430 12.31 -18.64 6.76
CA ALA A 430 13.76 -18.58 6.96
C ALA A 430 14.19 -18.86 8.41
N LEU A 431 13.25 -18.96 9.36
CA LEU A 431 13.54 -19.33 10.74
C LEU A 431 13.63 -20.85 10.89
N ASP A 432 14.69 -21.31 11.56
CA ASP A 432 14.92 -22.73 11.87
C ASP A 432 14.00 -23.26 12.98
N ASP A 433 13.69 -22.44 13.99
CA ASP A 433 12.79 -22.81 15.08
C ASP A 433 11.34 -22.86 14.59
N GLU A 434 10.82 -24.09 14.45
CA GLU A 434 9.46 -24.36 14.01
C GLU A 434 8.39 -23.75 14.94
N ALA A 435 8.64 -23.71 16.25
CA ALA A 435 7.70 -23.17 17.23
C ALA A 435 7.63 -21.65 17.12
N GLU A 436 8.78 -20.98 16.99
CA GLU A 436 8.83 -19.54 16.73
C GLU A 436 8.18 -19.18 15.40
N ARG A 437 8.55 -19.89 14.32
CA ARG A 437 7.97 -19.71 12.98
C ARG A 437 6.45 -19.86 12.99
N SER A 438 5.94 -20.93 13.61
CA SER A 438 4.51 -21.19 13.71
C SER A 438 3.79 -20.14 14.56
N PHE A 439 4.42 -19.68 15.64
CA PHE A 439 3.88 -18.61 16.47
C PHE A 439 3.70 -17.31 15.66
N LEU A 440 4.74 -16.88 14.93
CA LEU A 440 4.71 -15.66 14.13
C LEU A 440 3.71 -15.75 12.98
N LYS A 441 3.66 -16.88 12.27
CA LYS A 441 2.72 -17.13 11.17
C LYS A 441 1.24 -17.14 11.59
N ARG A 442 0.95 -17.44 12.87
CA ARG A 442 -0.41 -17.47 13.42
C ARG A 442 -0.83 -16.17 14.11
N LEU A 443 0.06 -15.18 14.20
CA LEU A 443 -0.34 -13.86 14.67
C LEU A 443 -1.44 -13.30 13.76
N PRO A 444 -2.46 -12.60 14.29
CA PRO A 444 -3.57 -12.11 13.49
C PRO A 444 -3.15 -10.99 12.54
N THR A 445 -3.89 -10.82 11.44
CA THR A 445 -3.79 -9.70 10.49
C THR A 445 -4.56 -8.45 10.94
N SER A 446 -4.71 -8.24 12.26
CA SER A 446 -5.43 -7.11 12.85
C SER A 446 -4.55 -5.86 12.98
N PHE A 447 -5.19 -4.71 13.26
CA PHE A 447 -4.51 -3.48 13.68
C PHE A 447 -4.31 -3.38 15.20
N VAL A 448 -4.07 -4.52 15.83
CA VAL A 448 -3.74 -4.64 17.25
C VAL A 448 -2.94 -5.90 17.48
N LEU A 449 -1.82 -5.77 18.19
CA LEU A 449 -0.99 -6.85 18.71
C LEU A 449 -0.52 -6.48 20.12
N LYS A 450 -0.14 -7.47 20.91
CA LYS A 450 0.51 -7.22 22.20
C LYS A 450 1.93 -6.64 21.97
N PRO A 451 2.43 -5.75 22.84
CA PRO A 451 3.78 -5.21 22.74
C PRO A 451 4.87 -6.27 22.52
N GLU A 452 4.79 -7.40 23.23
CA GLU A 452 5.79 -8.46 23.14
C GLU A 452 5.73 -9.19 21.80
N GLN A 453 4.56 -9.24 21.16
CA GLN A 453 4.41 -9.81 19.81
C GLN A 453 5.05 -8.89 18.76
N VAL A 454 4.90 -7.57 18.92
CA VAL A 454 5.56 -6.56 18.08
C VAL A 454 7.08 -6.70 18.20
N ASP A 455 7.60 -6.81 19.42
CA ASP A 455 9.04 -6.92 19.65
C ASP A 455 9.63 -8.22 19.06
N LYS A 456 8.91 -9.34 19.19
CA LYS A 456 9.31 -10.61 18.53
C LYS A 456 9.33 -10.52 17.01
N LEU A 457 8.37 -9.84 16.40
CA LEU A 457 8.35 -9.65 14.94
C LEU A 457 9.53 -8.81 14.46
N ARG A 458 9.84 -7.73 15.18
CA ARG A 458 10.99 -6.87 14.87
C ARG A 458 12.30 -7.64 14.95
N ASP A 459 12.51 -8.36 16.06
CA ASP A 459 13.69 -9.18 16.26
C ASP A 459 13.84 -10.27 15.18
N ALA A 460 12.76 -10.99 14.87
CA ALA A 460 12.76 -12.00 13.82
C ALA A 460 13.13 -11.41 12.45
N ALA A 461 12.58 -10.25 12.06
CA ALA A 461 12.94 -9.57 10.82
C ALA A 461 14.43 -9.23 10.76
N ARG A 462 14.99 -8.67 11.84
CA ARG A 462 16.41 -8.34 11.94
C ARG A 462 17.29 -9.58 11.78
N ARG A 463 16.96 -10.68 12.46
CA ARG A 463 17.70 -11.94 12.36
C ARG A 463 17.64 -12.52 10.96
N ILE A 464 16.45 -12.62 10.38
CA ILE A 464 16.27 -13.18 9.03
C ILE A 464 17.07 -12.38 7.99
N LEU A 465 17.01 -11.04 8.05
CA LEU A 465 17.77 -10.21 7.12
C LEU A 465 19.28 -10.40 7.31
N THR A 466 19.78 -10.25 8.53
CA THR A 466 21.22 -10.29 8.81
C THR A 466 21.82 -11.68 8.61
N GLN A 467 21.05 -12.75 8.75
CA GLN A 467 21.50 -14.13 8.51
C GLN A 467 21.28 -14.60 7.06
N SER A 468 20.61 -13.79 6.23
CA SER A 468 20.36 -14.14 4.83
C SER A 468 21.67 -14.24 4.05
N ARG A 469 21.88 -15.38 3.37
CA ARG A 469 23.05 -15.61 2.52
C ARG A 469 23.18 -14.56 1.42
N GLU A 470 22.08 -14.17 0.78
CA GLU A 470 22.09 -13.17 -0.28
C GLU A 470 22.38 -11.76 0.26
N PHE A 471 21.94 -11.45 1.48
CA PHE A 471 22.29 -10.19 2.14
C PHE A 471 23.76 -10.15 2.52
N GLN A 472 24.31 -11.25 3.06
CA GLN A 472 25.74 -11.35 3.36
C GLN A 472 26.60 -11.26 2.09
N ARG A 473 26.15 -11.85 0.97
CA ARG A 473 26.78 -11.69 -0.35
C ARG A 473 26.83 -10.22 -0.77
N LEU A 474 25.70 -9.52 -0.69
CA LEU A 474 25.63 -8.09 -0.96
C LEU A 474 26.63 -7.30 -0.12
N LEU A 475 26.68 -7.54 1.20
CA LEU A 475 27.59 -6.80 2.08
C LEU A 475 29.06 -7.05 1.76
N GLN A 476 29.42 -8.25 1.30
CA GLN A 476 30.79 -8.54 0.84
C GLN A 476 31.13 -7.81 -0.47
N ASP A 477 30.15 -7.66 -1.36
CA ASP A 477 30.33 -6.99 -2.65
C ASP A 477 30.30 -5.45 -2.54
N LEU A 478 29.87 -4.91 -1.39
CA LEU A 478 29.84 -3.47 -1.05
C LEU A 478 30.98 -3.04 -0.10
N GLN A 479 31.91 -3.94 0.23
CA GLN A 479 33.11 -3.67 1.02
C GLN A 479 34.31 -3.52 0.11
#